data_AF-A0A529Q2P8-F1
#
_entry.id   AF-A0A529Q2P8-F1
#
_cell.length_a   1.000
_cell.length_b   1.000
_cell.length_c   1.000
_cell.angle_alpha   90.00
_cell.angle_beta   90.00
_cell.angle_gamma   90.00
#
_symmetry.space_group_name_H-M   'P 1'
#
loop_
_entity.id
_entity.type
_entity.pdbx_description
1 polymer ?
#
loop_
_entity_poly.entity_id
_entity_poly.type
_entity_poly.pdbx_seq_one_letter_code
_entity_poly.pdbx_strand_id
1 'polypeptide(L)' 'AEGRFEVTIDGRSEILETGSSFIVPSNLVHGVKALEAGRLVDSFAPHRVDFLG' A
#
# COMPACT_ATOMS: atom_id res chain seq x y z
N ALA A 1 4.59 -7.92 2.01
CA ALA A 1 5.56 -6.82 2.16
C ALA A 1 6.91 -7.36 2.62
N GLU A 2 8.02 -6.70 2.28
CA GLU A 2 9.35 -6.87 2.88
C GLU A 2 9.76 -5.55 3.53
N GLY A 3 10.23 -5.57 4.78
CA GLY A 3 10.47 -4.37 5.60
C GLY A 3 9.24 -3.91 6.37
N ARG A 4 9.28 -2.67 6.88
CA ARG A 4 8.22 -2.06 7.71
C ARG A 4 7.67 -0.76 7.12
N PHE A 5 6.34 -0.65 7.08
CA PHE A 5 5.63 0.48 6.48
C PHE A 5 4.52 1.00 7.39
N GLU A 6 4.37 2.32 7.47
CA GLU A 6 3.16 2.94 8.00
C GLU A 6 2.19 3.15 6.83
N VAL A 7 1.04 2.49 6.90
CA VAL A 7 -0.02 2.61 5.89
C VAL A 7 -1.17 3.40 6.48
N THR A 8 -1.59 4.45 5.78
CA THR A 8 -2.76 5.24 6.15
C THR A 8 -3.87 5.02 5.14
N ILE A 9 -5.07 4.66 5.60
CA ILE A 9 -6.28 4.54 4.77
C ILE A 9 -7.41 5.28 5.49
N ASP A 10 -8.04 6.24 4.80
CA ASP A 10 -9.15 7.03 5.34
C ASP A 10 -8.85 7.65 6.73
N GLY A 11 -7.63 8.19 6.86
CA GLY A 11 -7.15 8.82 8.09
C GLY A 11 -6.73 7.88 9.23
N ARG A 12 -6.81 6.56 9.05
CA ARG A 12 -6.35 5.56 10.02
C ARG A 12 -5.01 4.99 9.61
N SER A 13 -4.04 4.99 10.53
CA SER A 13 -2.70 4.45 10.29
C SER A 13 -2.47 3.15 11.03
N GLU A 14 -1.84 2.20 10.36
CA GLU A 14 -1.36 0.94 10.92
C GLU A 14 0.06 0.64 10.43
N ILE A 15 0.81 -0.12 11.22
CA ILE A 15 2.13 -0.60 10.81
C ILE A 15 1.99 -1.97 10.16
N LEU A 16 2.47 -2.07 8.92
CA LEU A 16 2.65 -3.33 8.23
C LEU A 16 4.08 -3.83 8.39
N GLU A 17 4.18 -5.08 8.83
CA GLU A 17 5.41 -5.84 8.92
C GLU A 17 5.58 -6.75 7.70
N THR A 18 6.73 -7.41 7.62
CA THR A 18 7.00 -8.40 6.59
C THR A 18 5.96 -9.51 6.59
N GLY A 19 5.47 -9.87 5.40
CA GLY A 19 4.39 -10.84 5.22
C GLY A 19 2.96 -10.30 5.36
N SER A 20 2.77 -9.08 5.89
CA SER A 20 1.43 -8.47 5.97
C SER A 20 0.93 -7.97 4.61
N SER A 21 -0.40 -7.74 4.56
CA SER A 21 -1.12 -7.18 3.42
C SER A 21 -2.21 -6.22 3.91
N PHE A 22 -2.71 -5.38 3.01
CA PHE A 22 -3.83 -4.46 3.25
C PHE A 22 -4.69 -4.38 1.99
N ILE A 23 -5.94 -3.93 2.17
CA ILE A 23 -6.89 -3.72 1.07
C ILE A 23 -7.34 -2.27 1.13
N VAL A 24 -7.33 -1.61 -0.02
CA VAL A 24 -7.85 -0.26 -0.18
C VAL A 24 -9.19 -0.33 -0.92
N PRO A 25 -10.32 -0.03 -0.26
CA PRO A 25 -11.59 0.15 -0.93
C PRO A 25 -11.55 1.28 -1.96
N SER A 26 -12.34 1.16 -3.02
CA SER A 26 -12.40 2.16 -4.10
C SER A 26 -12.67 3.56 -3.56
N ASN A 27 -11.98 4.55 -4.13
CA ASN A 27 -12.08 5.98 -3.82
C ASN A 27 -11.60 6.42 -2.43
N LEU A 28 -11.10 5.52 -1.58
CA LEU A 28 -10.51 5.94 -0.32
C LEU A 28 -9.11 6.51 -0.53
N VAL A 29 -8.84 7.65 0.11
CA VAL A 29 -7.51 8.23 0.17
C VAL A 29 -6.61 7.30 0.98
N HIS A 30 -5.48 6.94 0.40
CA HIS A 30 -4.51 6.05 1.01
C HIS A 30 -3.10 6.47 0.65
N GLY A 31 -2.16 6.15 1.53
CA GLY A 31 -0.74 6.42 1.34
C GLY A 31 0.11 5.49 2.19
N VAL A 32 1.38 5.34 1.80
CA VAL A 32 2.33 4.49 2.50
C VAL A 32 3.62 5.24 2.73
N LYS A 33 4.16 5.15 3.94
CA LYS A 33 5.49 5.64 4.31
C LYS A 33 6.39 4.47 4.69
N ALA A 34 7.50 4.32 3.97
CA ALA A 34 8.55 3.37 4.34
C ALA A 34 9.22 3.82 5.65
N LEU A 35 9.24 2.95 6.66
CA LEU A 35 9.94 3.18 7.92
C LEU A 35 11.37 2.61 7.91
N GLU A 36 11.63 1.70 6.97
CA GLU A 36 12.93 1.10 6.65
C GLU A 36 12.98 0.71 5.17
N ALA A 37 14.15 0.32 4.67
CA ALA A 37 14.27 -0.18 3.30
C ALA A 37 13.39 -1.42 3.11
N GLY A 38 12.62 -1.45 2.03
CA GLY A 38 11.63 -2.50 1.84
C GLY A 38 11.01 -2.52 0.45
N ARG A 39 10.10 -3.47 0.26
CA ARG A 39 9.38 -3.69 -0.99
C ARG A 39 7.90 -3.98 -0.74
N LEU A 40 7.05 -3.35 -1.53
CA LEU A 40 5.63 -3.64 -1.64
C LEU A 40 5.31 -4.22 -3.02
N VAL A 41 4.24 -5.01 -3.06
CA VAL A 41 3.67 -5.53 -4.30
C VAL A 41 2.23 -5.05 -4.34
N ASP A 42 1.95 -4.11 -5.23
CA ASP A 42 0.61 -3.56 -5.41
C ASP A 42 -0.11 -4.30 -6.54
N SER A 43 -1.37 -4.66 -6.30
CA SER A 43 -2.25 -5.32 -7.27
C SER A 43 -3.54 -4.53 -7.41
N PHE A 44 -3.93 -4.23 -8.65
CA PHE A 44 -5.07 -3.37 -8.97
C PHE A 44 -6.07 -4.10 -9.85
N ALA A 45 -7.36 -3.90 -9.57
CA ALA A 45 -8.46 -4.37 -10.40
C ALA A 45 -9.48 -3.22 -10.57
N PRO A 46 -9.72 -2.72 -11.80
CA PRO A 46 -9.05 -3.07 -13.06
C PRO A 46 -7.58 -2.63 -13.09
N HIS A 47 -6.85 -3.06 -14.13
CA HIS A 47 -5.44 -2.70 -14.29
C HIS A 47 -5.24 -1.18 -14.44
N ARG A 48 -4.05 -0.70 -14.04
CA ARG A 48 -3.66 0.70 -14.11
C ARG A 48 -3.21 1.08 -15.51
N VAL A 49 -4.15 1.55 -16.34
CA VAL A 49 -3.88 2.00 -17.72
C VAL A 49 -2.80 3.07 -17.75
N ASP A 50 -2.79 3.95 -16.76
CA ASP A 50 -1.80 5.02 -16.60
C ASP A 50 -0.37 4.52 -16.36
N PHE A 51 -0.17 3.24 -16.03
CA PHE A 51 1.15 2.62 -15.92
C PHE A 51 1.66 2.03 -17.24
N LEU A 52 0.83 1.97 -18.29
CA LEU A 52 1.14 1.22 -19.52
C LEU A 52 1.75 2.02 -20.66
N GLY A 53 1.69 3.37 -20.63
CA GLY A 53 2.31 4.23 -21.64
C GLY A 53 1.59 4.29 -22.98
#